data_AF-A0A5E5QA91-F1
#
_entry.id   AF-A0A5E5QA91-F1
#
_cell.length_a   1.000
_cell.length_b   1.000
_cell.length_c   1.000
_cell.angle_alpha   90.00
_cell.angle_beta   90.00
_cell.angle_gamma   90.00
#
_symmetry.space_group_name_H-M   'P 1'
#
loop_
_entity.id
_entity.type
_entity.pdbx_description
1 polymer ?
#
loop_
_entity_poly.entity_id
_entity_poly.type
_entity_poly.pdbx_seq_one_letter_code
_entity_poly.pdbx_strand_id
1 'polypeptide(L)'
;SSTTIKYSADGKFPIKTTNALGHFETKTFDAKTGNILTLTGPNGLSTTWKYDSLGRKTLESRADGTTTKVHYQWVENEPQDILYENGSPNSLYKNEPQNSLYQVTTTTSGSSPKTTYFDAFNRTLREQHTGFDGRKINNDTYYDNLGRVQRASLPYFVDEQSYFVTTQYDAIGRLTSTTKPADNGKTATSSTTYNGFTTTTTNPLGHQKTTTKNAIGKIIRIDEPKSAWLTHHYNSIGNLIKTVVGGVTTTMKYDIRGNKIKMNDPDMGTWTYAYNALGKLISQTDAKGQTSTMTYDKLGRMTQRVEAEGTSTWTYDTKSNGIGKLSVVKGPNGYKKELSYDALGRVKSTTLTTNGETLTTTNTYDSYSRLSIQTRPQKFKVENVYNQYGYLLAKRAPKSQISDYDWDHLTKLTKDSLANASEALTKVQELEQQTHRLVSRANSARKIANHSSLTSAELAQKAQELRDNAEKLDEIAEILQLKAEYYKAL
;
A
#
# COMPACT_ATOMS: atom_id res chain seq x y z
N SER A 1 -13.21 -8.84 -27.29
CA SER A 1 -12.64 -10.03 -26.62
C SER A 1 -13.76 -10.73 -25.88
N SER A 2 -14.13 -11.96 -26.26
CA SER A 2 -15.15 -12.74 -25.55
C SER A 2 -14.50 -13.87 -24.75
N THR A 3 -15.10 -14.19 -23.62
CA THR A 3 -14.83 -15.39 -22.81
C THR A 3 -15.96 -16.37 -23.10
N THR A 4 -15.67 -17.64 -23.33
CA THR A 4 -16.69 -18.68 -23.53
C THR A 4 -16.74 -19.61 -22.32
N ILE A 5 -17.95 -19.99 -21.93
CA ILE A 5 -18.20 -20.93 -20.82
C ILE A 5 -18.98 -22.10 -21.39
N LYS A 6 -18.45 -23.31 -21.19
CA LYS A 6 -19.17 -24.56 -21.47
C LYS A 6 -19.71 -25.11 -20.16
N TYR A 7 -21.01 -25.39 -20.14
CA TYR A 7 -21.69 -26.00 -19.01
C TYR A 7 -21.74 -27.53 -19.14
N SER A 8 -22.00 -28.21 -18.02
CA SER A 8 -22.37 -29.63 -17.97
C SER A 8 -23.60 -29.91 -18.84
N ALA A 9 -23.84 -31.18 -19.18
CA ALA A 9 -24.96 -31.58 -20.06
C ALA A 9 -26.33 -31.17 -19.50
N ASP A 10 -26.48 -31.10 -18.18
CA ASP A 10 -27.68 -30.64 -17.49
C ASP A 10 -27.73 -29.10 -17.28
N GLY A 11 -26.73 -28.37 -17.78
CA GLY A 11 -26.66 -26.91 -17.71
C GLY A 11 -26.29 -26.33 -16.34
N LYS A 12 -26.06 -27.16 -15.31
CA LYS A 12 -25.89 -26.68 -13.93
C LYS A 12 -24.52 -26.11 -13.62
N PHE A 13 -23.46 -26.72 -14.15
CA PHE A 13 -22.09 -26.43 -13.72
C PHE A 13 -21.20 -25.94 -14.86
N PRO A 14 -20.41 -24.86 -14.66
CA PRO A 14 -19.46 -24.39 -15.67
C PRO A 14 -18.20 -25.26 -15.67
N ILE A 15 -18.17 -26.27 -16.55
CA ILE A 15 -17.10 -27.28 -16.62
C ILE A 15 -15.86 -26.84 -17.41
N LYS A 16 -15.97 -25.80 -18.26
CA LYS A 16 -14.82 -25.23 -18.97
C LYS A 16 -15.01 -23.74 -19.23
N THR A 17 -13.99 -22.96 -18.93
CA THR A 17 -13.94 -21.52 -19.25
C THR A 17 -12.76 -21.26 -20.17
N THR A 18 -12.98 -20.58 -21.30
CA THR A 18 -11.93 -20.24 -22.27
C THR A 18 -11.88 -18.73 -22.47
N ASN A 19 -10.70 -18.13 -22.32
CA ASN A 19 -10.52 -16.69 -22.48
C ASN A 19 -10.33 -16.29 -23.96
N ALA A 20 -10.21 -14.99 -24.22
CA ALA A 20 -10.09 -14.43 -25.57
C ALA A 20 -8.78 -14.78 -26.33
N LEU A 21 -7.81 -15.41 -25.67
CA LEU A 21 -6.59 -15.97 -26.28
C LEU A 21 -6.66 -17.49 -26.44
N GLY A 22 -7.80 -18.12 -26.13
CA GLY A 22 -7.97 -19.56 -26.22
C GLY A 22 -7.40 -20.35 -25.04
N HIS A 23 -6.82 -19.69 -24.03
CA HIS A 23 -6.43 -20.38 -22.80
C HIS A 23 -7.68 -20.83 -22.06
N PHE A 24 -7.66 -22.03 -21.50
CA PHE A 24 -8.82 -22.56 -20.81
C PHE A 24 -8.47 -23.21 -19.47
N GLU A 25 -9.46 -23.26 -18.59
CA GLU A 25 -9.47 -24.11 -17.41
C GLU A 25 -10.66 -25.06 -17.48
N THR A 26 -10.55 -26.21 -16.81
CA THR A 26 -11.66 -27.16 -16.67
C THR A 26 -11.93 -27.47 -15.20
N LYS A 27 -13.20 -27.74 -14.88
CA LYS A 27 -13.66 -28.05 -13.53
C LYS A 27 -14.54 -29.30 -13.55
N THR A 28 -14.42 -30.10 -12.51
CA THR A 28 -15.37 -31.16 -12.17
C THR A 28 -16.07 -30.81 -10.86
N PHE A 29 -17.30 -31.30 -10.69
CA PHE A 29 -18.16 -30.94 -9.57
C PHE A 29 -18.78 -32.19 -8.96
N ASP A 30 -19.02 -32.13 -7.65
CA ASP A 30 -19.88 -33.07 -6.96
C ASP A 30 -21.34 -32.75 -7.35
N ALA A 31 -22.03 -33.74 -7.90
CA ALA A 31 -23.36 -33.53 -8.48
C ALA A 31 -24.43 -33.17 -7.44
N LYS A 32 -24.23 -33.50 -6.16
CA LYS A 32 -25.21 -33.28 -5.08
C LYS A 32 -25.02 -31.91 -4.44
N THR A 33 -23.79 -31.57 -4.11
CA THR A 33 -23.43 -30.37 -3.35
C THR A 33 -23.03 -29.19 -4.24
N GLY A 34 -22.65 -29.45 -5.51
CA GLY A 34 -22.07 -28.45 -6.39
C GLY A 34 -20.64 -28.05 -6.03
N ASN A 35 -20.01 -28.76 -5.08
CA ASN A 35 -18.63 -28.53 -4.69
C ASN A 35 -17.67 -28.87 -5.84
N ILE A 36 -16.61 -28.08 -6.01
CA ILE A 36 -15.59 -28.33 -7.05
C ILE A 36 -14.69 -29.50 -6.61
N LEU A 37 -14.62 -30.56 -7.40
CA LEU A 37 -13.77 -31.72 -7.11
C LEU A 37 -12.38 -31.61 -7.74
N THR A 38 -12.28 -30.99 -8.91
CA THR A 38 -11.01 -30.78 -9.61
C THR A 38 -11.04 -29.49 -10.40
N LEU A 39 -9.91 -28.78 -10.44
CA LEU A 39 -9.65 -27.64 -11.30
C LEU A 39 -8.34 -27.90 -12.03
N THR A 40 -8.38 -27.95 -13.35
CA THR A 40 -7.18 -28.03 -14.20
C THR A 40 -7.01 -26.70 -14.92
N GLY A 41 -5.92 -26.00 -14.61
CA GLY A 41 -5.59 -24.72 -15.22
C GLY A 41 -5.02 -24.87 -16.65
N PRO A 42 -4.74 -23.74 -17.34
CA PRO A 42 -4.30 -23.74 -18.73
C PRO A 42 -2.93 -24.39 -18.97
N ASN A 43 -2.11 -24.54 -17.93
CA ASN A 43 -0.82 -25.26 -18.02
C ASN A 43 -0.94 -26.75 -17.68
N GLY A 44 -2.17 -27.32 -17.65
CA GLY A 44 -2.40 -28.74 -17.33
C GLY A 44 -2.23 -29.11 -15.85
N LEU A 45 -1.93 -28.13 -15.00
CA LEU A 45 -1.79 -28.33 -13.56
C LEU A 45 -3.15 -28.42 -12.89
N SER A 46 -3.34 -29.47 -12.11
CA SER A 46 -4.61 -29.76 -11.44
C SER A 46 -4.52 -29.57 -9.92
N THR A 47 -5.58 -29.03 -9.35
CA THR A 47 -5.85 -29.07 -7.92
C THR A 47 -7.13 -29.86 -7.70
N THR A 48 -7.13 -30.79 -6.74
CA THR A 48 -8.29 -31.61 -6.39
C THR A 48 -8.72 -31.37 -4.96
N TRP A 49 -10.02 -31.51 -4.70
CA TRP A 49 -10.59 -31.35 -3.37
C TRP A 49 -11.43 -32.56 -2.95
N LYS A 50 -11.40 -32.85 -1.65
CA LYS A 50 -12.35 -33.77 -1.00
C LYS A 50 -13.14 -33.03 0.05
N TYR A 51 -14.36 -33.52 0.30
CA TYR A 51 -15.31 -32.95 1.22
C TYR A 51 -15.86 -34.03 2.15
N ASP A 52 -16.33 -33.65 3.34
CA ASP A 52 -17.10 -34.54 4.20
C ASP A 52 -18.57 -34.61 3.76
N SER A 53 -19.38 -35.38 4.50
CA SER A 53 -20.82 -35.57 4.22
C SER A 53 -21.65 -34.28 4.36
N LEU A 54 -21.12 -33.26 5.05
CA LEU A 54 -21.73 -31.95 5.19
C LEU A 54 -21.26 -30.97 4.10
N GLY A 55 -20.45 -31.44 3.14
CA GLY A 55 -19.92 -30.61 2.05
C GLY A 55 -18.78 -29.68 2.46
N ARG A 56 -18.14 -29.89 3.62
CA ARG A 56 -17.00 -29.08 4.08
C ARG A 56 -15.69 -29.65 3.54
N LYS A 57 -14.77 -28.79 3.10
CA LYS A 57 -13.49 -29.21 2.50
C LYS A 57 -12.62 -29.92 3.54
N THR A 58 -12.18 -31.15 3.27
CA THR A 58 -11.29 -31.94 4.15
C THR A 58 -9.89 -32.16 3.58
N LEU A 59 -9.74 -32.09 2.25
CA LEU A 59 -8.45 -32.22 1.58
C LEU A 59 -8.41 -31.30 0.36
N GLU A 60 -7.27 -30.65 0.17
CA GLU A 60 -6.84 -30.03 -1.08
C GLU A 60 -5.51 -30.68 -1.48
N SER A 61 -5.37 -31.10 -2.72
CA SER A 61 -4.12 -31.67 -3.27
C SER A 61 -3.75 -30.93 -4.54
N ARG A 62 -2.51 -30.46 -4.63
CA ARG A 62 -2.01 -29.62 -5.72
C ARG A 62 -1.11 -30.41 -6.65
N ALA A 63 -0.90 -29.89 -7.86
CA ALA A 63 -0.10 -30.53 -8.91
C ALA A 63 1.36 -30.81 -8.51
N ASP A 64 1.87 -30.08 -7.51
CA ASP A 64 3.21 -30.27 -6.96
C ASP A 64 3.30 -31.37 -5.89
N GLY A 65 2.21 -32.08 -5.62
CA GLY A 65 2.11 -33.11 -4.59
C GLY A 65 1.86 -32.56 -3.18
N THR A 66 1.89 -31.24 -2.97
CA THR A 66 1.55 -30.65 -1.68
C THR A 66 0.07 -30.78 -1.39
N THR A 67 -0.26 -30.91 -0.11
CA THR A 67 -1.64 -31.03 0.35
C THR A 67 -1.94 -30.04 1.46
N THR A 68 -3.22 -29.71 1.59
CA THR A 68 -3.77 -29.08 2.79
C THR A 68 -4.91 -29.98 3.28
N LYS A 69 -4.74 -30.57 4.46
CA LYS A 69 -5.77 -31.34 5.15
C LYS A 69 -6.48 -30.45 6.15
N VAL A 70 -7.80 -30.57 6.23
CA VAL A 70 -8.63 -29.85 7.20
C VAL A 70 -9.41 -30.87 8.00
N HIS A 71 -9.24 -30.84 9.31
CA HIS A 71 -9.95 -31.70 10.24
C HIS A 71 -10.88 -30.85 11.11
N TYR A 72 -12.16 -31.22 11.14
CA TYR A 72 -13.19 -30.58 11.95
C TYR A 72 -13.52 -31.51 13.12
N GLN A 73 -13.49 -30.98 14.33
CA GLN A 73 -13.75 -31.77 15.53
C GLN A 73 -14.60 -30.95 16.49
N TRP A 74 -15.64 -31.56 17.07
CA TRP A 74 -16.32 -30.96 18.23
C TRP A 74 -15.35 -30.92 19.40
N VAL A 75 -15.36 -29.83 20.15
CA VAL A 75 -14.63 -29.76 21.41
C VAL A 75 -15.42 -30.58 22.42
N GLU A 76 -14.83 -31.66 22.92
CA GLU A 76 -15.45 -32.54 23.91
C GLU A 76 -15.51 -31.81 25.26
N ASN A 77 -16.57 -31.04 25.46
CA ASN A 77 -16.94 -30.53 26.78
C ASN A 77 -17.74 -31.60 27.56
N GLU A 78 -17.30 -32.86 27.53
CA GLU A 78 -17.84 -33.82 28.51
C GLU A 78 -17.37 -33.36 29.88
N PRO A 79 -18.28 -33.08 30.85
CA PRO A 79 -17.87 -32.96 32.22
C PRO A 79 -17.35 -34.34 32.63
N GLN A 80 -16.05 -34.57 32.53
CA GLN A 80 -15.43 -35.63 33.30
C GLN A 80 -15.84 -35.35 34.75
N ASP A 81 -16.59 -36.28 35.35
CA ASP A 81 -16.84 -36.29 36.77
C ASP A 81 -15.54 -35.89 37.47
N ILE A 82 -15.57 -34.74 38.13
CA ILE A 82 -14.44 -34.26 38.90
C ILE A 82 -14.32 -35.24 40.06
N LEU A 83 -13.54 -36.30 39.87
CA LEU A 83 -13.12 -37.16 40.98
C LEU A 83 -12.19 -36.31 41.83
N TYR A 84 -12.75 -35.77 42.91
CA TYR A 84 -12.03 -35.09 43.98
C TYR A 84 -11.20 -36.12 44.76
N GLU A 85 -10.10 -36.60 44.20
CA GLU A 85 -9.05 -37.23 45.01
C GLU A 85 -7.98 -36.18 45.35
N ASN A 86 -7.89 -35.86 46.64
CA ASN A 86 -6.84 -35.04 47.27
C ASN A 86 -6.76 -33.56 46.87
N GLY A 87 -7.90 -32.85 46.87
CA GLY A 87 -7.95 -31.40 47.13
C GLY A 87 -7.20 -30.47 46.16
N SER A 88 -6.74 -30.97 45.02
CA SER A 88 -6.21 -30.18 43.91
C SER A 88 -6.93 -30.60 42.64
N PRO A 89 -7.52 -29.65 41.86
CA PRO A 89 -8.13 -29.99 40.59
C PRO A 89 -7.04 -30.47 39.62
N ASN A 90 -6.88 -31.79 39.51
CA ASN A 90 -6.02 -32.40 38.50
C ASN A 90 -6.78 -32.39 37.15
N SER A 91 -6.89 -31.21 36.54
CA SER A 91 -7.54 -31.05 35.23
C SER A 91 -6.57 -31.47 34.13
N LEU A 92 -6.52 -32.76 33.81
CA LEU A 92 -5.73 -33.34 32.73
C LEU A 92 -6.16 -32.93 31.30
N TYR A 93 -7.16 -32.04 31.14
CA TYR A 93 -7.60 -31.47 29.85
C TYR A 93 -8.02 -29.99 29.95
N LYS A 94 -7.10 -29.01 29.96
CA LYS A 94 -7.46 -27.57 29.85
C LYS A 94 -6.44 -26.76 29.03
N ASN A 95 -6.39 -26.98 27.71
CA ASN A 95 -5.69 -26.08 26.78
C ASN A 95 -6.60 -25.45 25.71
N GLU A 96 -7.90 -25.73 25.76
CA GLU A 96 -8.90 -25.17 24.86
C GLU A 96 -9.49 -23.89 25.46
N PRO A 97 -9.85 -22.89 24.64
CA PRO A 97 -10.46 -21.68 25.16
C PRO A 97 -11.88 -21.97 25.67
N GLN A 98 -12.25 -21.31 26.77
CA GLN A 98 -13.59 -21.39 27.33
C GLN A 98 -14.66 -21.05 26.28
N ASN A 99 -15.79 -21.76 26.31
CA ASN A 99 -16.92 -21.60 25.37
C ASN A 99 -16.61 -22.01 23.92
N SER A 100 -15.48 -22.67 23.66
CA SER A 100 -15.30 -23.31 22.36
C SER A 100 -16.27 -24.48 22.19
N LEU A 101 -16.86 -24.53 21.00
CA LEU A 101 -17.80 -25.56 20.59
C LEU A 101 -17.14 -26.54 19.63
N TYR A 102 -16.33 -26.06 18.70
CA TYR A 102 -15.59 -26.91 17.76
C TYR A 102 -14.25 -26.30 17.40
N GLN A 103 -13.35 -27.14 16.91
CA GLN A 103 -12.05 -26.74 16.41
C GLN A 103 -11.86 -27.19 14.95
N VAL A 104 -11.02 -26.44 14.25
CA VAL A 104 -10.59 -26.74 12.88
C VAL A 104 -9.07 -26.77 12.84
N THR A 105 -8.50 -27.95 12.58
CA THR A 105 -7.06 -28.12 12.38
C THR A 105 -6.74 -28.19 10.90
N THR A 106 -5.91 -27.26 10.43
CA THR A 106 -5.40 -27.23 9.07
C THR A 106 -3.93 -27.66 9.06
N THR A 107 -3.59 -28.70 8.30
CA THR A 107 -2.22 -29.18 8.11
C THR A 107 -1.83 -29.03 6.65
N THR A 108 -0.80 -28.23 6.38
CA THR A 108 -0.29 -27.99 5.02
C THR A 108 1.12 -28.57 4.89
N SER A 109 1.39 -29.26 3.78
CA SER A 109 2.73 -29.79 3.49
C SER A 109 3.81 -28.71 3.63
N GLY A 110 4.88 -29.00 4.38
CA GLY A 110 5.97 -28.06 4.62
C GLY A 110 5.66 -26.96 5.64
N SER A 111 4.60 -27.09 6.45
CA SER A 111 4.26 -26.17 7.53
C SER A 111 3.67 -26.90 8.74
N SER A 112 3.83 -26.33 9.92
CA SER A 112 3.16 -26.83 11.12
C SER A 112 1.64 -26.73 11.02
N PRO A 113 0.89 -27.67 11.66
CA PRO A 113 -0.55 -27.54 11.81
C PRO A 113 -0.95 -26.24 12.51
N LYS A 114 -2.05 -25.64 12.04
CA LYS A 114 -2.75 -24.52 12.67
C LYS A 114 -4.12 -25.01 13.16
N THR A 115 -4.43 -24.80 14.43
CA THR A 115 -5.74 -25.12 15.01
C THR A 115 -6.47 -23.82 15.34
N THR A 116 -7.72 -23.70 14.91
CA THR A 116 -8.59 -22.57 15.26
C THR A 116 -9.80 -23.08 16.02
N TYR A 117 -10.07 -22.49 17.17
CA TYR A 117 -11.21 -22.82 18.03
C TYR A 117 -12.33 -21.81 17.81
N PHE A 118 -13.56 -22.28 17.74
CA PHE A 118 -14.74 -21.49 17.44
C PHE A 118 -15.79 -21.66 18.52
N ASP A 119 -16.56 -20.60 18.78
CA ASP A 119 -17.80 -20.69 19.55
C ASP A 119 -19.00 -21.11 18.68
N ALA A 120 -20.18 -21.19 19.31
CA ALA A 120 -21.43 -21.55 18.66
C ALA A 120 -21.91 -20.58 17.56
N PHE A 121 -21.35 -19.36 17.51
CA PHE A 121 -21.67 -18.37 16.48
C PHE A 121 -20.61 -18.33 15.36
N ASN A 122 -19.74 -19.35 15.30
CA ASN A 122 -18.61 -19.45 14.37
C ASN A 122 -17.60 -18.29 14.51
N ARG A 123 -17.50 -17.68 15.70
CA ARG A 123 -16.48 -16.66 15.97
C ARG A 123 -15.22 -17.33 16.50
N THR A 124 -14.06 -16.84 16.07
CA THR A 124 -12.76 -17.39 16.48
C THR A 124 -12.44 -17.00 17.92
N LEU A 125 -12.24 -17.98 18.80
CA LEU A 125 -11.83 -17.77 20.18
C LEU A 125 -10.32 -17.86 20.38
N ARG A 126 -9.67 -18.75 19.63
CA ARG A 126 -8.21 -18.96 19.68
C ARG A 126 -7.70 -19.42 18.32
N GLU A 127 -6.59 -18.85 17.89
CA GLU A 127 -5.74 -19.46 16.87
C GLU A 127 -4.45 -19.95 17.51
N GLN A 128 -4.13 -21.22 17.28
CA GLN A 128 -2.92 -21.86 17.79
C GLN A 128 -2.05 -22.34 16.64
N HIS A 129 -0.76 -22.01 16.69
CA HIS A 129 0.24 -22.51 15.75
C HIS A 129 1.52 -22.91 16.48
N THR A 130 2.48 -23.49 15.76
CA THR A 130 3.77 -23.90 16.32
C THR A 130 4.84 -22.93 15.86
N GLY A 131 5.53 -22.30 16.80
CA GLY A 131 6.58 -21.32 16.57
C GLY A 131 7.87 -21.93 16.00
N PHE A 132 8.87 -21.07 15.81
CA PHE A 132 10.15 -21.43 15.20
C PHE A 132 10.91 -22.51 16.00
N ASP A 133 10.84 -22.44 17.32
CA ASP A 133 11.47 -23.34 18.29
C ASP A 133 10.61 -24.57 18.64
N GLY A 134 9.40 -24.67 18.09
CA GLY A 134 8.46 -25.77 18.37
C GLY A 134 7.48 -25.51 19.49
N ARG A 135 7.59 -24.41 20.22
CA ARG A 135 6.61 -24.03 21.23
C ARG A 135 5.30 -23.61 20.58
N LYS A 136 4.18 -23.79 21.28
CA LYS A 136 2.86 -23.39 20.79
C LYS A 136 2.67 -21.89 21.03
N ILE A 137 2.15 -21.20 20.01
CA ILE A 137 1.80 -19.79 20.08
C ILE A 137 0.29 -19.67 19.93
N ASN A 138 -0.34 -19.03 20.92
CA ASN A 138 -1.76 -18.73 20.93
C ASN A 138 -2.01 -17.27 20.56
N ASN A 139 -3.16 -17.04 19.96
CA ASN A 139 -3.76 -15.72 19.77
C ASN A 139 -5.24 -15.83 20.13
N ASP A 140 -5.64 -15.22 21.24
CA ASP A 140 -6.97 -15.36 21.82
C ASP A 140 -7.85 -14.16 21.53
N THR A 141 -9.14 -14.39 21.33
CA THR A 141 -10.15 -13.34 21.17
C THR A 141 -11.33 -13.62 22.09
N TYR A 142 -11.73 -12.60 22.84
CA TYR A 142 -12.85 -12.63 23.77
C TYR A 142 -13.91 -11.65 23.29
N TYR A 143 -15.16 -12.12 23.23
CA TYR A 143 -16.30 -11.34 22.79
C TYR A 143 -17.16 -10.93 23.97
N ASP A 144 -17.77 -9.75 23.89
CA ASP A 144 -18.85 -9.37 24.80
C ASP A 144 -20.17 -10.10 24.45
N ASN A 145 -21.20 -9.88 25.26
CA ASN A 145 -22.52 -10.52 25.06
C ASN A 145 -23.23 -10.08 23.78
N LEU A 146 -22.78 -9.00 23.12
CA LEU A 146 -23.27 -8.55 21.82
C LEU A 146 -22.41 -9.06 20.66
N GLY A 147 -21.37 -9.85 20.96
CA GLY A 147 -20.46 -10.43 19.99
C GLY A 147 -19.40 -9.51 19.42
N ARG A 148 -19.14 -8.38 20.08
CA ARG A 148 -18.06 -7.46 19.72
C ARG A 148 -16.79 -7.88 20.45
N VAL A 149 -15.62 -7.62 19.86
CA VAL A 149 -14.32 -8.02 20.44
C VAL A 149 -14.06 -7.20 21.70
N GLN A 150 -14.29 -7.76 22.89
CA GLN A 150 -13.99 -7.09 24.16
C GLN A 150 -12.48 -6.95 24.39
N ARG A 151 -11.74 -8.02 24.10
CA ARG A 151 -10.27 -8.03 24.15
C ARG A 151 -9.69 -9.12 23.25
N ALA A 152 -8.47 -8.91 22.78
CA ALA A 152 -7.69 -9.91 22.06
C ALA A 152 -6.26 -9.93 22.59
N SER A 153 -5.64 -11.11 22.68
CA SER A 153 -4.24 -11.19 23.12
C SER A 153 -3.30 -10.75 22.01
N LEU A 154 -2.09 -10.30 22.38
CA LEU A 154 -0.94 -10.41 21.47
C LEU A 154 -0.59 -11.91 21.32
N PRO A 155 0.06 -12.32 20.22
CA PRO A 155 0.60 -13.67 20.13
C PRO A 155 1.53 -13.94 21.30
N TYR A 156 1.33 -15.06 21.99
CA TYR A 156 2.11 -15.44 23.16
C TYR A 156 2.39 -16.94 23.15
N PHE A 157 3.53 -17.35 23.69
CA PHE A 157 3.81 -18.76 23.90
C PHE A 157 2.93 -19.29 25.02
N VAL A 158 2.40 -20.51 24.89
CA VAL A 158 1.44 -21.10 25.86
C VAL A 158 1.97 -21.12 27.29
N ASP A 159 3.28 -21.20 27.45
CA ASP A 159 4.04 -21.20 28.70
C ASP A 159 4.49 -19.81 29.19
N GLU A 160 4.09 -18.73 28.51
CA GLU A 160 4.45 -17.35 28.83
C GLU A 160 3.22 -16.47 29.16
N GLN A 161 3.48 -15.33 29.81
CA GLN A 161 2.44 -14.35 30.12
C GLN A 161 1.83 -13.77 28.83
N SER A 162 0.50 -13.84 28.73
CA SER A 162 -0.25 -13.18 27.66
C SER A 162 -0.51 -11.70 27.97
N TYR A 163 -0.49 -10.85 26.95
CA TYR A 163 -0.86 -9.44 27.04
C TYR A 163 -2.06 -9.15 26.15
N PHE A 164 -2.95 -8.23 26.55
CA PHE A 164 -4.22 -7.99 25.87
C PHE A 164 -4.33 -6.58 25.31
N VAL A 165 -4.89 -6.49 24.11
CA VAL A 165 -5.53 -5.29 23.58
C VAL A 165 -7.00 -5.33 24.00
N THR A 166 -7.46 -4.33 24.74
CA THR A 166 -8.87 -4.22 25.15
C THR A 166 -9.57 -3.13 24.35
N THR A 167 -10.88 -3.29 24.15
CA THR A 167 -11.68 -2.30 23.43
C THR A 167 -12.92 -1.92 24.23
N GLN A 168 -13.48 -0.76 23.89
CA GLN A 168 -14.77 -0.29 24.41
C GLN A 168 -15.62 0.20 23.25
N TYR A 169 -16.94 0.12 23.42
CA TYR A 169 -17.92 0.49 22.41
C TYR A 169 -19.00 1.40 23.00
N ASP A 170 -19.61 2.24 22.17
CA ASP A 170 -20.83 2.95 22.53
C ASP A 170 -22.08 2.06 22.45
N ALA A 171 -23.23 2.63 22.82
CA ALA A 171 -24.52 1.93 22.87
C ALA A 171 -24.99 1.38 21.52
N ILE A 172 -24.50 1.93 20.41
CA ILE A 172 -24.82 1.47 19.05
C ILE A 172 -23.69 0.65 18.41
N GLY A 173 -22.67 0.26 19.21
CA GLY A 173 -21.63 -0.68 18.80
C GLY A 173 -20.43 -0.08 18.07
N ARG A 174 -20.24 1.25 18.10
CA ARG A 174 -19.04 1.87 17.51
C ARG A 174 -17.88 1.87 18.51
N LEU A 175 -16.67 1.63 18.03
CA LEU A 175 -15.45 1.55 18.83
C LEU A 175 -15.09 2.93 19.42
N THR A 176 -15.09 3.07 20.74
CA THR A 176 -14.80 4.33 21.45
C THR A 176 -13.43 4.36 22.12
N SER A 177 -12.86 3.19 22.41
CA SER A 177 -11.53 3.10 23.03
C SER A 177 -10.79 1.85 22.60
N THR A 178 -9.46 1.94 22.51
CA THR A 178 -8.56 0.81 22.38
C THR A 178 -7.36 1.02 23.29
N THR A 179 -7.14 0.10 24.22
CA THR A 179 -6.00 0.13 25.14
C THR A 179 -5.07 -1.03 24.81
N LYS A 180 -3.80 -0.72 24.57
CA LYS A 180 -2.75 -1.69 24.23
C LYS A 180 -1.69 -1.75 25.34
N PRO A 181 -1.01 -2.90 25.51
CA PRO A 181 0.18 -2.99 26.34
C PRO A 181 1.28 -2.06 25.80
N ALA A 182 2.07 -1.47 26.70
CA ALA A 182 3.22 -0.63 26.41
C ALA A 182 4.39 -0.97 27.35
N ASP A 183 5.54 -0.32 27.14
CA ASP A 183 6.78 -0.60 27.88
C ASP A 183 6.61 -0.51 29.40
N ASN A 184 7.38 -1.32 30.13
CA ASN A 184 7.43 -1.34 31.60
C ASN A 184 6.06 -1.57 32.26
N GLY A 185 5.22 -2.42 31.66
CA GLY A 185 3.89 -2.75 32.19
C GLY A 185 2.87 -1.62 32.09
N LYS A 186 3.17 -0.55 31.34
CA LYS A 186 2.22 0.53 31.08
C LYS A 186 1.21 0.13 30.01
N THR A 187 0.21 0.98 29.82
CA THR A 187 -0.77 0.84 28.75
C THR A 187 -0.87 2.12 27.92
N ALA A 188 -1.12 1.98 26.63
CA ALA A 188 -1.34 3.08 25.71
C ALA A 188 -2.79 3.05 25.22
N THR A 189 -3.57 4.09 25.55
CA THR A 189 -4.99 4.18 25.21
C THR A 189 -5.22 5.20 24.12
N SER A 190 -5.90 4.77 23.05
CA SER A 190 -6.48 5.66 22.04
C SER A 190 -7.99 5.73 22.23
N SER A 191 -8.59 6.90 22.07
CA SER A 191 -10.04 7.08 22.14
C SER A 191 -10.60 7.60 20.81
N THR A 192 -11.89 7.33 20.58
CA THR A 192 -12.64 7.81 19.43
C THR A 192 -13.97 8.39 19.88
N THR A 193 -14.23 9.63 19.50
CA THR A 193 -15.50 10.31 19.74
C THR A 193 -16.22 10.51 18.41
N TYR A 194 -17.52 10.27 18.40
CA TYR A 194 -18.36 10.43 17.23
C TYR A 194 -19.39 11.54 17.47
N ASN A 195 -19.51 12.46 16.52
CA ASN A 195 -20.50 13.53 16.52
C ASN A 195 -21.08 13.71 15.11
N GLY A 196 -22.20 13.06 14.83
CA GLY A 196 -22.82 13.04 13.49
C GLY A 196 -21.83 12.51 12.43
N PHE A 197 -21.55 13.35 11.42
CA PHE A 197 -20.59 13.02 10.36
C PHE A 197 -19.12 13.26 10.72
N THR A 198 -18.84 13.70 11.95
CA THR A 198 -17.50 13.99 12.44
C THR A 198 -17.03 12.88 13.38
N THR A 199 -15.80 12.43 13.18
CA THR A 199 -15.11 11.45 14.04
C THR A 199 -13.79 12.03 14.49
N THR A 200 -13.54 12.07 15.79
CA THR A 200 -12.28 12.53 16.38
C THR A 200 -11.59 11.37 17.05
N THR A 201 -10.37 11.06 16.64
CA THR A 201 -9.51 10.06 17.28
C THR A 201 -8.40 10.75 18.05
N THR A 202 -8.21 10.37 19.31
CA THR A 202 -7.13 10.86 20.17
C THR A 202 -6.14 9.72 20.42
N ASN A 203 -4.87 9.93 20.09
CA ASN A 203 -3.83 8.94 20.34
C ASN A 203 -3.36 8.96 21.82
N PRO A 204 -2.51 8.01 22.25
CA PRO A 204 -2.04 7.96 23.63
C PRO A 204 -1.18 9.15 24.08
N LEU A 205 -0.69 9.96 23.13
CA LEU A 205 0.07 11.19 23.39
C LEU A 205 -0.85 12.42 23.47
N GLY A 206 -2.18 12.25 23.35
CA GLY A 206 -3.15 13.35 23.36
C GLY A 206 -3.30 14.08 22.02
N HIS A 207 -2.60 13.65 20.97
CA HIS A 207 -2.77 14.24 19.64
C HIS A 207 -4.10 13.81 19.03
N GLN A 208 -4.86 14.80 18.54
CA GLN A 208 -6.18 14.59 17.96
C GLN A 208 -6.14 14.68 16.44
N LYS A 209 -6.92 13.80 15.81
CA LYS A 209 -7.23 13.85 14.39
C LYS A 209 -8.75 13.82 14.24
N THR A 210 -9.30 14.83 13.57
CA THR A 210 -10.74 14.93 13.31
C THR A 210 -10.99 14.72 11.83
N THR A 211 -11.93 13.85 11.50
CA THR A 211 -12.36 13.57 10.13
C THR A 211 -13.85 13.87 10.00
N THR A 212 -14.21 14.76 9.08
CA THR A 212 -15.60 15.05 8.73
C THR A 212 -15.94 14.43 7.39
N LYS A 213 -17.04 13.69 7.34
CA LYS A 213 -17.59 13.09 6.12
C LYS A 213 -18.83 13.85 5.65
N ASN A 214 -19.20 13.68 4.39
CA ASN A 214 -20.52 14.07 3.88
C ASN A 214 -21.54 12.94 4.08
N ALA A 215 -22.80 13.18 3.70
CA ALA A 215 -23.91 12.23 3.88
C ALA A 215 -23.72 10.89 3.14
N ILE A 216 -22.92 10.86 2.08
CA ILE A 216 -22.59 9.63 1.32
C ILE A 216 -21.28 8.98 1.81
N GLY A 217 -20.74 9.41 2.96
CA GLY A 217 -19.59 8.80 3.63
C GLY A 217 -18.21 9.20 3.09
N LYS A 218 -18.12 10.18 2.18
CA LYS A 218 -16.84 10.68 1.64
C LYS A 218 -16.23 11.71 2.59
N ILE A 219 -14.92 11.64 2.82
CA ILE A 219 -14.19 12.57 3.69
C ILE A 219 -14.11 13.93 3.01
N ILE A 220 -14.62 15.00 3.64
CA ILE A 220 -14.59 16.37 3.13
C ILE A 220 -13.58 17.26 3.87
N ARG A 221 -13.21 16.89 5.09
CA ARG A 221 -12.23 17.61 5.91
C ARG A 221 -11.49 16.65 6.83
N ILE A 222 -10.19 16.86 6.95
CA ILE A 222 -9.36 16.27 7.98
C ILE A 222 -8.62 17.40 8.69
N ASP A 223 -8.75 17.47 10.01
CA ASP A 223 -7.92 18.29 10.88
C ASP A 223 -6.93 17.36 11.59
N GLU A 224 -5.64 17.65 11.42
CA GLU A 224 -4.52 16.93 12.00
C GLU A 224 -3.92 17.74 13.16
N PRO A 225 -3.03 17.15 13.98
CA PRO A 225 -2.33 17.88 15.02
C PRO A 225 -1.56 19.09 14.48
N LYS A 226 -1.26 20.07 15.36
CA LYS A 226 -0.53 21.30 15.02
C LYS A 226 -1.22 22.19 13.98
N SER A 227 -2.56 22.21 13.99
CA SER A 227 -3.39 23.03 13.09
C SER A 227 -3.24 22.72 11.60
N ALA A 228 -2.64 21.58 11.26
CA ALA A 228 -2.60 21.10 9.89
C ALA A 228 -4.00 20.61 9.48
N TRP A 229 -4.40 20.88 8.25
CA TRP A 229 -5.70 20.48 7.74
C TRP A 229 -5.64 20.20 6.24
N LEU A 230 -6.62 19.42 5.78
CA LEU A 230 -6.94 19.30 4.37
C LEU A 230 -8.44 19.22 4.13
N THR A 231 -8.87 19.67 2.96
CA THR A 231 -10.25 19.52 2.49
C THR A 231 -10.31 18.79 1.15
N HIS A 232 -11.44 18.13 0.93
CA HIS A 232 -11.74 17.42 -0.30
C HIS A 232 -13.10 17.87 -0.83
N HIS A 233 -13.16 18.14 -2.13
CA HIS A 233 -14.40 18.45 -2.82
C HIS A 233 -14.70 17.37 -3.84
N TYR A 234 -15.96 16.95 -3.89
CA TYR A 234 -16.43 15.91 -4.79
C TYR A 234 -17.50 16.48 -5.72
N ASN A 235 -17.61 15.91 -6.93
CA ASN A 235 -18.76 16.16 -7.78
C ASN A 235 -19.99 15.34 -7.32
N SER A 236 -21.13 15.52 -8.00
CA SER A 236 -22.41 14.86 -7.66
C SER A 236 -22.37 13.32 -7.70
N ILE A 237 -21.48 12.74 -8.50
CA ILE A 237 -21.28 11.28 -8.60
C ILE A 237 -20.19 10.75 -7.65
N GLY A 238 -19.58 11.63 -6.83
CA GLY A 238 -18.63 11.24 -5.78
C GLY A 238 -17.16 11.17 -6.19
N ASN A 239 -16.78 11.70 -7.36
CA ASN A 239 -15.37 11.80 -7.79
C ASN A 239 -14.69 13.00 -7.11
N LEU A 240 -13.46 12.81 -6.62
CA LEU A 240 -12.65 13.85 -5.97
C LEU A 240 -12.13 14.85 -7.01
N ILE A 241 -12.68 16.06 -7.05
CA ILE A 241 -12.35 17.10 -8.05
C ILE A 241 -11.37 18.15 -7.54
N LYS A 242 -11.20 18.28 -6.22
CA LYS A 242 -10.28 19.25 -5.62
C LYS A 242 -9.82 18.76 -4.25
N THR A 243 -8.52 18.90 -3.98
CA THR A 243 -7.94 18.77 -2.65
C THR A 243 -7.24 20.06 -2.28
N VAL A 244 -7.40 20.51 -1.05
CA VAL A 244 -6.68 21.66 -0.50
C VAL A 244 -5.91 21.21 0.74
N VAL A 245 -4.60 21.42 0.77
CA VAL A 245 -3.73 21.12 1.92
C VAL A 245 -3.02 22.40 2.32
N GLY A 246 -3.31 22.94 3.50
CA GLY A 246 -2.67 24.19 3.97
C GLY A 246 -2.80 25.37 2.98
N GLY A 247 -3.90 25.44 2.21
CA GLY A 247 -4.13 26.44 1.16
C GLY A 247 -3.63 26.05 -0.24
N VAL A 248 -2.74 25.07 -0.36
CA VAL A 248 -2.25 24.56 -1.66
C VAL A 248 -3.31 23.68 -2.30
N THR A 249 -3.63 23.93 -3.58
CA THR A 249 -4.76 23.31 -4.27
C THR A 249 -4.32 22.39 -5.42
N THR A 250 -4.77 21.15 -5.39
CA THR A 250 -4.72 20.21 -6.53
C THR A 250 -6.13 19.99 -7.07
N THR A 251 -6.30 20.02 -8.40
CA THR A 251 -7.61 19.80 -9.05
C THR A 251 -7.57 18.63 -10.01
N MET A 252 -8.71 17.95 -10.17
CA MET A 252 -8.87 16.80 -11.04
C MET A 252 -10.15 16.92 -11.87
N LYS A 253 -10.10 16.44 -13.11
CA LYS A 253 -11.27 16.28 -13.98
C LYS A 253 -11.41 14.82 -14.40
N TYR A 254 -12.64 14.39 -14.61
CA TYR A 254 -12.99 13.00 -14.93
C TYR A 254 -13.88 12.93 -16.17
N ASP A 255 -13.83 11.82 -16.89
CA ASP A 255 -14.83 11.47 -17.89
C ASP A 255 -16.14 10.98 -17.22
N ILE A 256 -17.16 10.70 -18.04
CA ILE A 256 -18.47 10.22 -17.57
C ILE A 256 -18.42 8.83 -16.89
N ARG A 257 -17.33 8.08 -17.05
CA ARG A 257 -17.11 6.77 -16.43
C ARG A 257 -16.28 6.87 -15.15
N GLY A 258 -15.89 8.08 -14.75
CA GLY A 258 -15.07 8.32 -13.56
C GLY A 258 -13.57 8.11 -13.78
N ASN A 259 -13.08 8.05 -15.02
CA ASN A 259 -11.65 8.01 -15.28
C ASN A 259 -11.05 9.42 -15.23
N LYS A 260 -9.97 9.62 -14.48
CA LYS A 260 -9.30 10.93 -14.35
C LYS A 260 -8.65 11.31 -15.66
N ILE A 261 -9.12 12.37 -16.33
CA ILE A 261 -8.63 12.85 -17.64
C ILE A 261 -7.69 14.06 -17.54
N LYS A 262 -7.72 14.77 -16.41
CA LYS A 262 -6.82 15.91 -16.16
C LYS A 262 -6.51 16.02 -14.67
N MET A 263 -5.29 16.41 -14.35
CA MET A 263 -4.86 16.79 -13.02
C MET A 263 -4.05 18.09 -13.13
N ASN A 264 -4.33 19.07 -12.28
CA ASN A 264 -3.47 20.23 -12.13
C ASN A 264 -2.95 20.23 -10.70
N ASP A 265 -1.66 20.00 -10.58
CA ASP A 265 -0.95 19.92 -9.33
C ASP A 265 0.10 21.05 -9.28
N PRO A 266 0.19 21.81 -8.19
CA PRO A 266 1.10 22.96 -8.12
C PRO A 266 2.58 22.57 -8.17
N ASP A 267 2.94 21.35 -7.73
CA ASP A 267 4.32 20.88 -7.74
C ASP A 267 4.65 20.14 -9.04
N MET A 268 3.70 19.35 -9.56
CA MET A 268 3.90 18.54 -10.78
C MET A 268 3.43 19.20 -12.08
N GLY A 269 2.73 20.33 -12.00
CA GLY A 269 2.05 20.99 -13.11
C GLY A 269 0.81 20.25 -13.62
N THR A 270 0.42 20.54 -14.86
CA THR A 270 -0.76 19.94 -15.49
C THR A 270 -0.43 18.61 -16.17
N TRP A 271 -1.19 17.57 -15.83
CA TRP A 271 -1.16 16.26 -16.46
C TRP A 271 -2.48 15.96 -17.17
N THR A 272 -2.41 15.26 -18.30
CA THR A 272 -3.59 14.77 -19.03
C THR A 272 -3.51 13.26 -19.27
N TYR A 273 -4.66 12.62 -19.38
CA TYR A 273 -4.78 11.17 -19.47
C TYR A 273 -5.87 10.79 -20.47
N ALA A 274 -5.62 9.77 -21.28
CA ALA A 274 -6.60 9.19 -22.21
C ALA A 274 -6.76 7.69 -21.96
N TYR A 275 -7.99 7.20 -22.09
CA TYR A 275 -8.33 5.80 -21.81
C TYR A 275 -9.05 5.18 -23.01
N ASN A 276 -8.86 3.89 -23.23
CA ASN A 276 -9.64 3.15 -24.21
C ASN A 276 -11.07 2.84 -23.70
N ALA A 277 -11.87 2.17 -24.54
CA ALA A 277 -13.23 1.78 -24.20
C ALA A 277 -13.33 0.84 -22.98
N LEU A 278 -12.26 0.12 -22.63
CA LEU A 278 -12.20 -0.77 -21.47
C LEU A 278 -11.66 -0.08 -20.19
N GLY A 279 -11.46 1.25 -20.22
CA GLY A 279 -10.94 2.02 -19.08
C GLY A 279 -9.44 1.82 -18.83
N LYS A 280 -8.68 1.29 -19.80
CA LYS A 280 -7.21 1.19 -19.70
C LYS A 280 -6.57 2.48 -20.20
N LEU A 281 -5.60 2.99 -19.45
CA LEU A 281 -4.84 4.20 -19.80
C LEU A 281 -4.01 3.93 -21.07
N ILE A 282 -4.23 4.69 -22.14
CA ILE A 282 -3.51 4.54 -23.41
C ILE A 282 -2.54 5.68 -23.69
N SER A 283 -2.73 6.83 -23.03
CA SER A 283 -1.82 7.97 -23.11
C SER A 283 -1.82 8.74 -21.80
N GLN A 284 -0.65 9.22 -21.39
CA GLN A 284 -0.50 10.24 -20.36
C GLN A 284 0.50 11.28 -20.85
N THR A 285 0.23 12.56 -20.59
CA THR A 285 1.13 13.66 -20.92
C THR A 285 1.40 14.47 -19.67
N ASP A 286 2.67 14.68 -19.36
CA ASP A 286 3.12 15.47 -18.22
C ASP A 286 3.09 16.98 -18.50
N ALA A 287 3.44 17.78 -17.49
CA ALA A 287 3.46 19.24 -17.59
C ALA A 287 4.53 19.79 -18.54
N LYS A 288 5.53 18.98 -18.93
CA LYS A 288 6.57 19.33 -19.90
C LYS A 288 6.16 18.97 -21.33
N GLY A 289 4.97 18.39 -21.52
CA GLY A 289 4.50 17.90 -22.83
C GLY A 289 5.06 16.53 -23.22
N GLN A 290 5.78 15.85 -22.32
CA GLN A 290 6.29 14.51 -22.58
C GLN A 290 5.14 13.52 -22.49
N THR A 291 4.98 12.69 -23.52
CA THR A 291 3.85 11.77 -23.63
C THR A 291 4.33 10.33 -23.51
N SER A 292 3.72 9.56 -22.61
CA SER A 292 3.85 8.11 -22.55
C SER A 292 2.61 7.45 -23.13
N THR A 293 2.78 6.46 -24.00
CA THR A 293 1.67 5.67 -24.56
C THR A 293 1.75 4.21 -24.15
N MET A 294 0.60 3.56 -24.01
CA MET A 294 0.50 2.17 -23.56
C MET A 294 -0.41 1.35 -24.46
N THR A 295 0.08 0.16 -24.83
CA THR A 295 -0.64 -0.82 -25.65
C THR A 295 -0.92 -2.07 -24.84
N TYR A 296 -2.06 -2.70 -25.08
CA TYR A 296 -2.53 -3.88 -24.35
C TYR A 296 -2.98 -4.99 -25.31
N ASP A 297 -2.89 -6.23 -24.85
CA ASP A 297 -3.46 -7.37 -25.57
C ASP A 297 -4.97 -7.57 -25.30
N LYS A 298 -5.54 -8.65 -25.88
CA LYS A 298 -6.96 -9.00 -25.75
C LYS A 298 -7.40 -9.32 -24.32
N LEU A 299 -6.47 -9.64 -23.42
CA LEU A 299 -6.72 -9.89 -21.98
C LEU A 299 -6.46 -8.64 -21.13
N GLY A 300 -6.08 -7.51 -21.75
CA GLY A 300 -5.79 -6.26 -21.04
C GLY A 300 -4.43 -6.25 -20.35
N ARG A 301 -3.50 -7.13 -20.72
CA ARG A 301 -2.11 -7.10 -20.25
C ARG A 301 -1.30 -6.13 -21.10
N MET A 302 -0.47 -5.31 -20.48
CA MET A 302 0.37 -4.35 -21.19
C MET A 302 1.41 -5.09 -22.04
N THR A 303 1.49 -4.77 -23.32
CA THR A 303 2.45 -5.35 -24.28
C THR A 303 3.51 -4.36 -24.73
N GLN A 304 3.22 -3.06 -24.65
CA GLN A 304 4.15 -2.00 -25.02
C GLN A 304 3.91 -0.74 -24.20
N ARG A 305 4.99 -0.03 -23.90
CA ARG A 305 4.99 1.32 -23.34
C ARG A 305 6.05 2.13 -24.08
N VAL A 306 5.65 3.26 -24.65
CA VAL A 306 6.57 4.20 -25.30
C VAL A 306 6.68 5.42 -24.40
N GLU A 307 7.90 5.81 -24.07
CA GLU A 307 8.24 7.00 -23.26
C GLU A 307 9.34 7.79 -23.97
N ALA A 308 9.69 8.97 -23.45
CA ALA A 308 10.74 9.80 -24.02
C ALA A 308 12.10 9.09 -24.02
N GLU A 309 12.34 8.26 -23.01
CA GLU A 309 13.56 7.47 -22.80
C GLU A 309 13.62 6.22 -23.69
N GLY A 310 12.51 5.87 -24.35
CA GLY A 310 12.44 4.78 -25.33
C GLY A 310 11.24 3.85 -25.15
N THR A 311 11.33 2.68 -25.78
CA THR A 311 10.22 1.70 -25.81
C THR A 311 10.51 0.48 -24.95
N SER A 312 9.54 0.14 -24.10
CA SER A 312 9.50 -1.13 -23.37
C SER A 312 8.42 -2.05 -23.95
N THR A 313 8.70 -3.35 -23.99
CA THR A 313 7.75 -4.37 -24.47
C THR A 313 7.68 -5.56 -23.51
N TRP A 314 6.51 -6.16 -23.41
CA TRP A 314 6.24 -7.34 -22.59
C TRP A 314 5.60 -8.41 -23.47
N THR A 315 6.23 -9.58 -23.52
CA THR A 315 5.74 -10.76 -24.23
C THR A 315 5.25 -11.79 -23.22
N TYR A 316 4.08 -12.37 -23.43
CA TYR A 316 3.47 -13.39 -22.56
C TYR A 316 3.22 -14.68 -23.33
N ASP A 317 3.00 -15.78 -22.59
CA ASP A 317 2.49 -17.06 -23.11
C ASP A 317 3.38 -17.82 -24.11
N THR A 318 4.60 -17.35 -24.38
CA THR A 318 5.50 -17.96 -25.37
C THR A 318 6.48 -18.99 -24.80
N LYS A 319 6.53 -19.14 -23.47
CA LYS A 319 7.39 -20.13 -22.80
C LYS A 319 6.58 -21.36 -22.37
N SER A 320 7.21 -22.53 -22.45
CA SER A 320 6.63 -23.78 -21.94
C SER A 320 6.22 -23.63 -20.46
N ASN A 321 5.05 -24.18 -20.10
CA ASN A 321 4.43 -24.05 -18.77
C ASN A 321 4.17 -22.58 -18.34
N GLY A 322 4.17 -21.68 -19.31
CA GLY A 322 4.08 -20.23 -19.17
C GLY A 322 2.78 -19.63 -19.71
N ILE A 323 1.72 -20.43 -19.94
CA ILE A 323 0.43 -19.88 -20.35
C ILE A 323 -0.12 -19.02 -19.21
N GLY A 324 -0.50 -17.79 -19.54
CA GLY A 324 -0.86 -16.72 -18.63
C GLY A 324 0.32 -15.91 -18.07
N LYS A 325 1.58 -16.22 -18.42
CA LYS A 325 2.77 -15.71 -17.73
C LYS A 325 3.70 -14.90 -18.63
N LEU A 326 4.46 -14.00 -17.99
CA LEU A 326 5.43 -13.12 -18.65
C LEU A 326 6.65 -13.90 -19.13
N SER A 327 6.92 -13.84 -20.41
CA SER A 327 8.02 -14.57 -21.06
C SER A 327 9.26 -13.71 -21.23
N VAL A 328 9.10 -12.48 -21.73
CA VAL A 328 10.20 -11.57 -22.04
C VAL A 328 9.78 -10.12 -21.74
N VAL A 329 10.69 -9.36 -21.16
CA VAL A 329 10.64 -7.89 -21.12
C VAL A 329 11.80 -7.36 -21.93
N LYS A 330 11.56 -6.40 -22.82
CA LYS A 330 12.62 -5.61 -23.45
C LYS A 330 12.43 -4.16 -23.06
N GLY A 331 13.52 -3.43 -22.85
CA GLY A 331 13.52 -2.00 -22.59
C GLY A 331 14.56 -1.29 -23.44
N PRO A 332 14.69 0.04 -23.27
CA PRO A 332 15.75 0.82 -23.89
C PRO A 332 17.15 0.31 -23.53
N ASN A 333 18.17 0.77 -24.27
CA ASN A 333 19.59 0.54 -23.96
C ASN A 333 19.98 -0.95 -23.86
N GLY A 334 19.36 -1.80 -24.67
CA GLY A 334 19.68 -3.23 -24.73
C GLY A 334 19.17 -4.05 -23.53
N TYR A 335 18.35 -3.46 -22.65
CA TYR A 335 17.74 -4.18 -21.55
C TYR A 335 16.82 -5.30 -22.07
N LYS A 336 17.09 -6.53 -21.63
CA LYS A 336 16.24 -7.70 -21.92
C LYS A 336 16.19 -8.61 -20.71
N LYS A 337 14.99 -8.95 -20.24
CA LYS A 337 14.76 -9.92 -19.18
C LYS A 337 13.92 -11.07 -19.71
N GLU A 338 14.44 -12.28 -19.66
CA GLU A 338 13.75 -13.50 -20.08
C GLU A 338 13.46 -14.39 -18.89
N LEU A 339 12.27 -14.99 -18.86
CA LEU A 339 11.87 -15.95 -17.85
C LEU A 339 11.66 -17.33 -18.49
N SER A 340 11.89 -18.38 -17.71
CA SER A 340 11.46 -19.74 -18.02
C SER A 340 10.83 -20.37 -16.80
N TYR A 341 9.97 -21.35 -17.04
CA TYR A 341 9.18 -22.01 -16.01
C TYR A 341 9.50 -23.50 -15.95
N ASP A 342 9.44 -24.09 -14.76
CA ASP A 342 9.50 -25.54 -14.60
C ASP A 342 8.15 -26.19 -14.95
N ALA A 343 8.07 -27.52 -14.84
CA ALA A 343 6.85 -28.28 -15.14
C ALA A 343 5.65 -27.89 -14.28
N LEU A 344 5.88 -27.33 -13.09
CA LEU A 344 4.85 -26.82 -12.17
C LEU A 344 4.57 -25.34 -12.39
N GLY A 345 5.18 -24.74 -13.42
CA GLY A 345 4.96 -23.35 -13.75
C GLY A 345 5.66 -22.35 -12.83
N ARG A 346 6.58 -22.78 -11.97
CA ARG A 346 7.36 -21.89 -11.10
C ARG A 346 8.56 -21.34 -11.87
N VAL A 347 9.09 -20.18 -11.49
CA VAL A 347 10.21 -19.55 -12.22
C VAL A 347 11.48 -20.39 -12.08
N LYS A 348 11.86 -21.07 -13.15
CA LYS A 348 13.07 -21.91 -13.23
C LYS A 348 14.32 -21.10 -13.49
N SER A 349 14.23 -20.12 -14.38
CA SER A 349 15.37 -19.24 -14.73
C SER A 349 14.89 -17.83 -15.05
N THR A 350 15.72 -16.86 -14.70
CA THR A 350 15.64 -15.47 -15.16
C THR A 350 16.99 -15.09 -15.76
N THR A 351 17.00 -14.68 -17.02
CA THR A 351 18.18 -14.18 -17.72
C THR A 351 18.00 -12.70 -17.98
N LEU A 352 18.90 -11.87 -17.48
CA LEU A 352 18.95 -10.44 -17.69
C LEU A 352 20.13 -10.11 -18.61
N THR A 353 19.88 -9.43 -19.70
CA THR A 353 20.90 -8.85 -20.58
C THR A 353 20.82 -7.32 -20.48
N THR A 354 21.96 -6.68 -20.22
CA THR A 354 22.10 -5.21 -20.16
C THR A 354 23.52 -4.84 -20.55
N ASN A 355 23.73 -3.78 -21.33
CA ASN A 355 25.06 -3.32 -21.77
C ASN A 355 25.95 -4.45 -22.36
N GLY A 356 25.37 -5.43 -23.05
CA GLY A 356 26.09 -6.58 -23.62
C GLY A 356 26.40 -7.70 -22.62
N GLU A 357 26.26 -7.48 -21.31
CA GLU A 357 26.44 -8.51 -20.29
C GLU A 357 25.15 -9.32 -20.10
N THR A 358 25.30 -10.63 -19.86
CA THR A 358 24.17 -11.52 -19.58
C THR A 358 24.33 -12.21 -18.24
N LEU A 359 23.38 -11.94 -17.34
CA LEU A 359 23.31 -12.45 -15.98
C LEU A 359 22.15 -13.43 -15.86
N THR A 360 22.45 -14.70 -15.57
CA THR A 360 21.43 -15.73 -15.40
C THR A 360 21.31 -16.14 -13.93
N THR A 361 20.07 -16.18 -13.44
CA THR A 361 19.70 -16.73 -12.13
C THR A 361 18.78 -17.92 -12.35
N THR A 362 19.10 -19.08 -11.77
CA THR A 362 18.24 -20.27 -11.81
C THR A 362 17.76 -20.64 -10.41
N ASN A 363 16.56 -21.22 -10.33
CA ASN A 363 15.94 -21.64 -9.09
C ASN A 363 15.62 -23.14 -9.13
N THR A 364 15.75 -23.78 -7.97
CA THR A 364 15.21 -25.09 -7.67
C THR A 364 14.31 -25.00 -6.45
N TYR A 365 13.41 -25.95 -6.31
CA TYR A 365 12.40 -25.95 -5.27
C TYR A 365 12.47 -27.26 -4.49
N ASP A 366 12.15 -27.21 -3.20
CA ASP A 366 12.04 -28.41 -2.39
C ASP A 366 10.75 -29.20 -2.69
N SER A 367 10.58 -30.33 -2.01
CA SER A 367 9.41 -31.21 -2.12
C SER A 367 8.09 -30.55 -1.68
N TYR A 368 8.15 -29.37 -1.06
CA TYR A 368 6.99 -28.58 -0.63
C TYR A 368 6.81 -27.32 -1.49
N SER A 369 7.43 -27.27 -2.68
CA SER A 369 7.39 -26.15 -3.62
C SER A 369 7.95 -24.83 -3.11
N ARG A 370 8.78 -24.84 -2.06
CA ARG A 370 9.47 -23.66 -1.57
C ARG A 370 10.81 -23.52 -2.27
N LEU A 371 11.29 -22.28 -2.46
CA LEU A 371 12.59 -22.02 -3.10
C LEU A 371 13.71 -22.68 -2.28
N SER A 372 14.36 -23.70 -2.83
CA SER A 372 15.43 -24.44 -2.16
C SER A 372 16.79 -23.87 -2.49
N ILE A 373 17.19 -23.83 -3.77
CA ILE A 373 18.48 -23.26 -4.18
C ILE A 373 18.27 -22.24 -5.28
N GLN A 374 18.86 -21.07 -5.11
CA GLN A 374 19.04 -20.07 -6.15
C GLN A 374 20.51 -20.05 -6.59
N THR A 375 20.77 -20.32 -7.87
CA THR A 375 22.10 -20.14 -8.47
C THR A 375 22.13 -18.82 -9.23
N ARG A 376 22.90 -17.87 -8.76
CA ARG A 376 23.11 -16.53 -9.33
C ARG A 376 24.22 -16.55 -10.38
N PRO A 377 24.51 -15.43 -11.07
CA PRO A 377 25.66 -15.33 -11.97
C PRO A 377 26.97 -15.81 -11.32
N GLN A 378 27.93 -16.22 -12.15
CA GLN A 378 29.19 -16.81 -11.69
C GLN A 378 29.02 -18.08 -10.84
N LYS A 379 27.88 -18.77 -10.98
CA LYS A 379 27.53 -20.00 -10.25
C LYS A 379 27.44 -19.83 -8.72
N PHE A 380 27.24 -18.60 -8.24
CA PHE A 380 27.07 -18.34 -6.81
C PHE A 380 25.74 -18.94 -6.30
N LYS A 381 25.82 -19.93 -5.41
CA LYS A 381 24.63 -20.65 -4.90
C LYS A 381 24.20 -20.11 -3.55
N VAL A 382 22.91 -19.83 -3.42
CA VAL A 382 22.23 -19.54 -2.15
C VAL A 382 21.19 -20.62 -1.90
N GLU A 383 21.37 -21.38 -0.84
CA GLU A 383 20.46 -22.42 -0.37
C GLU A 383 19.61 -21.87 0.78
N ASN A 384 18.29 -22.03 0.67
CA ASN A 384 17.36 -21.82 1.78
C ASN A 384 17.12 -23.16 2.46
N VAL A 385 17.41 -23.21 3.75
CA VAL A 385 17.15 -24.36 4.61
C VAL A 385 15.97 -24.02 5.49
N TYR A 386 14.94 -24.86 5.45
CA TYR A 386 13.73 -24.70 6.26
C TYR A 386 13.75 -25.70 7.42
N ASN A 387 13.25 -25.30 8.59
CA ASN A 387 13.05 -26.22 9.70
C ASN A 387 11.81 -27.10 9.46
N GLN A 388 11.60 -28.08 10.35
CA GLN A 388 10.47 -29.01 10.30
C GLN A 388 9.09 -28.34 10.40
N TYR A 389 9.04 -27.11 10.93
CA TYR A 389 7.80 -26.34 11.12
C TYR A 389 7.48 -25.43 9.92
N GLY A 390 8.38 -25.36 8.94
CA GLY A 390 8.17 -24.60 7.71
C GLY A 390 8.87 -23.24 7.65
N TYR A 391 9.53 -22.83 8.73
CA TYR A 391 10.24 -21.55 8.78
C TYR A 391 11.60 -21.63 8.10
N LEU A 392 12.05 -20.53 7.51
CA LEU A 392 13.41 -20.41 7.00
C LEU A 392 14.39 -20.42 8.19
N LEU A 393 15.10 -21.53 8.36
CA LEU A 393 16.08 -21.75 9.42
C LEU A 393 17.41 -21.07 9.10
N ALA A 394 17.86 -21.18 7.85
CA ALA A 394 19.13 -20.64 7.43
C ALA A 394 19.14 -20.30 5.94
N LYS A 395 20.01 -19.35 5.57
CA LYS A 395 20.49 -19.18 4.20
C LYS A 395 21.96 -19.58 4.16
N ARG A 396 22.32 -20.54 3.32
CA ARG A 396 23.68 -21.03 3.15
C ARG A 396 24.22 -20.59 1.80
N ALA A 397 25.49 -20.24 1.74
CA ALA A 397 26.22 -20.08 0.49
C ALA A 397 27.64 -20.66 0.68
N PRO A 398 28.34 -21.04 -0.39
CA PRO A 398 29.70 -21.59 -0.28
C PRO A 398 30.62 -20.57 0.40
N LYS A 399 31.26 -20.93 1.52
CA LYS A 399 32.20 -20.05 2.23
C LYS A 399 33.30 -19.50 1.31
N SER A 400 33.77 -20.30 0.35
CA SER A 400 34.77 -19.86 -0.64
C SER A 400 34.27 -18.80 -1.62
N GLN A 401 32.97 -18.57 -1.71
CA GLN A 401 32.33 -17.57 -2.56
C GLN A 401 31.64 -16.47 -1.75
N ILE A 402 31.52 -16.66 -0.44
CA ILE A 402 31.23 -15.59 0.51
C ILE A 402 32.60 -14.99 0.84
N SER A 403 32.97 -13.87 0.22
CA SER A 403 33.94 -13.01 0.88
C SER A 403 33.30 -12.62 2.20
N ASP A 404 33.93 -12.93 3.33
CA ASP A 404 33.55 -12.41 4.65
C ASP A 404 33.69 -10.88 4.58
N TYR A 405 32.71 -10.20 3.98
CA TYR A 405 32.79 -8.82 3.51
C TYR A 405 34.04 -8.55 2.66
N ASP A 406 33.86 -8.27 1.36
CA ASP A 406 34.94 -7.66 0.57
C ASP A 406 35.19 -6.25 1.12
N TRP A 407 36.02 -6.17 2.17
CA TRP A 407 36.41 -4.94 2.86
C TRP A 407 37.03 -3.98 1.85
N ASP A 408 37.76 -4.47 0.85
CA ASP A 408 38.34 -3.63 -0.19
C ASP A 408 37.25 -2.99 -1.06
N HIS A 409 36.21 -3.75 -1.44
CA HIS A 409 35.07 -3.22 -2.18
C HIS A 409 34.22 -2.25 -1.34
N LEU A 410 33.95 -2.57 -0.07
CA LEU A 410 33.24 -1.66 0.83
C LEU A 410 34.06 -0.41 1.14
N THR A 411 35.36 -0.54 1.37
CA THR A 411 36.26 0.60 1.58
C THR A 411 36.30 1.47 0.33
N LYS A 412 36.31 0.88 -0.87
CA LYS A 412 36.20 1.62 -2.12
C LYS A 412 34.86 2.35 -2.25
N LEU A 413 33.74 1.67 -2.05
CA LEU A 413 32.40 2.29 -2.06
C LEU A 413 32.26 3.39 -0.99
N THR A 414 32.84 3.20 0.18
CA THR A 414 32.81 4.20 1.27
C THR A 414 33.67 5.40 0.92
N LYS A 415 34.86 5.20 0.32
CA LYS A 415 35.70 6.29 -0.20
C LYS A 415 35.00 7.05 -1.33
N ASP A 416 34.40 6.35 -2.29
CA ASP A 416 33.68 6.95 -3.41
C ASP A 416 32.46 7.74 -2.89
N SER A 417 31.73 7.17 -1.92
CA SER A 417 30.60 7.86 -1.28
C SER A 417 31.04 9.06 -0.45
N LEU A 418 32.20 9.01 0.21
CA LEU A 418 32.76 10.14 0.96
C LEU A 418 33.21 11.24 0.01
N ALA A 419 33.87 10.89 -1.10
CA ALA A 419 34.26 11.83 -2.15
C ALA A 419 33.05 12.52 -2.77
N ASN A 420 32.00 11.77 -3.12
CA ASN A 420 30.75 12.32 -3.63
C ASN A 420 30.05 13.22 -2.60
N ALA A 421 30.06 12.84 -1.32
CA ALA A 421 29.50 13.66 -0.24
C ALA A 421 30.29 14.97 -0.03
N SER A 422 31.62 14.91 -0.11
CA SER A 422 32.48 16.10 -0.06
C SER A 422 32.24 17.03 -1.26
N GLU A 423 32.12 16.49 -2.47
CA GLU A 423 31.80 17.27 -3.68
C GLU A 423 30.42 17.92 -3.57
N ALA A 424 29.42 17.18 -3.07
CA ALA A 424 28.09 17.71 -2.82
C ALA A 424 28.11 18.81 -1.75
N LEU A 425 28.89 18.66 -0.68
CA LEU A 425 29.04 19.69 0.36
C LEU A 425 29.72 20.95 -0.18
N THR A 426 30.77 20.81 -1.00
CA THR A 426 31.39 21.94 -1.71
C THR A 426 30.38 22.64 -2.61
N LYS A 427 29.55 21.89 -3.34
CA LYS A 427 28.49 22.47 -4.17
C LYS A 427 27.43 23.21 -3.36
N VAL A 428 27.03 22.66 -2.21
CA VAL A 428 26.12 23.34 -1.27
C VAL A 428 26.72 24.65 -0.77
N GLN A 429 28.00 24.66 -0.38
CA GLN A 429 28.69 25.89 0.05
C GLN A 429 28.79 26.93 -1.07
N GLU A 430 29.06 26.51 -2.31
CA GLU A 430 29.02 27.40 -3.48
C GLU A 430 27.61 28.00 -3.71
N LEU A 431 26.57 27.17 -3.59
CA LEU A 431 25.18 27.60 -3.72
C LEU A 431 24.72 28.49 -2.57
N GLU A 432 25.20 28.28 -1.35
CA GLU A 432 24.98 29.16 -0.20
C GLU A 432 25.65 30.52 -0.41
N GLN A 433 26.90 30.55 -0.90
CA GLN A 433 27.56 31.79 -1.28
C GLN A 433 26.84 32.51 -2.42
N GLN A 434 26.36 31.78 -3.43
CA GLN A 434 25.54 32.37 -4.50
C GLN A 434 24.22 32.93 -3.95
N THR A 435 23.54 32.19 -3.08
CA THR A 435 22.33 32.65 -2.38
C THR A 435 22.61 33.91 -1.57
N HIS A 436 23.71 33.98 -0.82
CA HIS A 436 24.11 35.19 -0.10
C HIS A 436 24.39 36.37 -1.03
N ARG A 437 25.06 36.15 -2.17
CA ARG A 437 25.24 37.20 -3.19
C ARG A 437 23.91 37.66 -3.79
N LEU A 438 22.99 36.73 -4.06
CA LEU A 438 21.66 37.04 -4.59
C LEU A 438 20.80 37.78 -3.57
N VAL A 439 20.81 37.37 -2.29
CA VAL A 439 20.15 38.07 -1.18
C VAL A 439 20.75 39.46 -0.98
N SER A 440 22.08 39.59 -1.03
CA SER A 440 22.75 40.90 -0.96
C SER A 440 22.36 41.78 -2.15
N ARG A 441 22.32 41.25 -3.37
CA ARG A 441 21.85 41.97 -4.57
C ARG A 441 20.39 42.36 -4.46
N ALA A 442 19.53 41.46 -3.98
CA ALA A 442 18.11 41.74 -3.74
C ALA A 442 17.92 42.83 -2.67
N ASN A 443 18.73 42.82 -1.60
CA ASN A 443 18.73 43.86 -0.57
C ASN A 443 19.25 45.20 -1.10
N SER A 444 20.30 45.20 -1.94
CA SER A 444 20.77 46.41 -2.62
C SER A 444 19.74 46.95 -3.60
N ALA A 445 19.09 46.08 -4.39
CA ALA A 445 17.99 46.46 -5.28
C ALA A 445 16.79 47.00 -4.50
N ARG A 446 16.47 46.42 -3.33
CA ARG A 446 15.43 46.92 -2.42
C ARG A 446 15.80 48.29 -1.82
N LYS A 447 17.07 48.51 -1.47
CA LYS A 447 17.57 49.83 -1.02
C LYS A 447 17.50 50.86 -2.14
N ILE A 448 17.88 50.51 -3.37
CA ILE A 448 17.76 51.39 -4.54
C ILE A 448 16.29 51.69 -4.82
N ALA A 449 15.41 50.69 -4.84
CA ALA A 449 13.97 50.87 -5.03
C ALA A 449 13.34 51.76 -3.94
N ASN A 450 13.73 51.58 -2.67
CA ASN A 450 13.28 52.42 -1.57
C ASN A 450 13.87 53.85 -1.64
N HIS A 451 15.11 54.02 -2.12
CA HIS A 451 15.72 55.33 -2.32
C HIS A 451 15.11 56.08 -3.51
N SER A 452 14.79 55.37 -4.60
CA SER A 452 14.03 55.87 -5.74
C SER A 452 12.58 56.20 -5.38
N SER A 453 11.94 55.44 -4.47
CA SER A 453 10.62 55.80 -3.95
C SER A 453 10.66 57.03 -3.04
N LEU A 454 11.71 57.18 -2.21
CA LEU A 454 11.94 58.36 -1.37
C LEU A 454 12.21 59.64 -2.21
N THR A 455 13.00 59.55 -3.28
CA THR A 455 13.24 60.69 -4.20
C THR A 455 12.01 61.04 -5.05
N SER A 456 11.16 60.05 -5.40
CA SER A 456 9.87 60.33 -6.05
C SER A 456 8.84 60.96 -5.11
N ALA A 457 8.88 60.62 -3.82
CA ALA A 457 8.00 61.20 -2.79
C ALA A 457 8.39 62.65 -2.45
N GLU A 458 9.68 62.97 -2.40
CA GLU A 458 10.19 64.33 -2.18
C GLU A 458 9.86 65.27 -3.37
N LEU A 459 9.93 64.77 -4.61
CA LEU A 459 9.50 65.52 -5.79
C LEU A 459 7.98 65.71 -5.86
N ALA A 460 7.20 64.73 -5.42
CA ALA A 460 5.74 64.86 -5.34
C ALA A 460 5.30 65.86 -4.25
N GLN A 461 5.99 65.90 -3.11
CA GLN A 461 5.71 66.84 -2.02
C GLN A 461 6.06 68.28 -2.41
N LYS A 462 7.20 68.50 -3.08
CA LYS A 462 7.60 69.82 -3.59
C LYS A 462 6.69 70.33 -4.72
N ALA A 463 6.14 69.42 -5.52
CA ALA A 463 5.12 69.75 -6.53
C ALA A 463 3.75 70.09 -5.91
N GLN A 464 3.40 69.50 -4.76
CA GLN A 464 2.19 69.86 -4.02
C GLN A 464 2.33 71.22 -3.32
N GLU A 465 3.47 71.49 -2.68
CA GLU A 465 3.75 72.82 -2.07
C GLU A 465 3.69 73.96 -3.10
N LEU A 466 4.14 73.72 -4.34
CA LEU A 466 4.03 74.69 -5.43
C LEU A 466 2.58 74.89 -5.91
N ARG A 467 1.72 73.87 -5.84
CA ARG A 467 0.28 74.01 -6.15
C ARG A 467 -0.46 74.76 -5.04
N ASP A 468 -0.20 74.43 -3.79
CA ASP A 468 -0.84 75.07 -2.64
C ASP A 468 -0.45 76.57 -2.54
N ASN A 469 0.79 76.93 -2.91
CA ASN A 469 1.19 78.33 -3.02
C ASN A 469 0.54 79.06 -4.22
N ALA A 470 0.25 78.37 -5.32
CA ALA A 470 -0.46 78.95 -6.45
C ALA A 470 -1.94 79.23 -6.09
N GLU A 471 -2.61 78.32 -5.38
CA GLU A 471 -3.99 78.54 -4.89
C GLU A 471 -4.09 79.72 -3.92
N LYS A 472 -3.12 79.87 -3.00
CA LYS A 472 -3.07 81.04 -2.09
C LYS A 472 -2.85 82.36 -2.82
N LEU A 473 -2.07 82.36 -3.91
CA LEU A 473 -1.88 83.55 -4.72
C LEU A 473 -3.15 83.91 -5.50
N ASP A 474 -3.94 82.92 -5.92
CA ASP A 474 -5.23 83.11 -6.58
C ASP A 474 -6.28 83.67 -5.60
N GLU A 475 -6.37 83.14 -4.36
CA GLU A 475 -7.23 83.71 -3.31
C GLU A 475 -6.85 85.16 -2.97
N ILE A 476 -5.54 85.46 -2.90
CA ILE A 476 -5.07 86.84 -2.67
C ILE A 476 -5.43 87.74 -3.86
N ALA A 477 -5.34 87.24 -5.09
CA ALA A 477 -5.73 87.98 -6.29
C ALA A 477 -7.24 88.27 -6.29
N GLU A 478 -8.10 87.29 -5.94
CA GLU A 478 -9.54 87.50 -5.79
C GLU A 478 -9.88 88.51 -4.69
N ILE A 479 -9.21 88.44 -3.53
CA ILE A 479 -9.40 89.43 -2.45
C ILE A 479 -8.96 90.82 -2.89
N LEU A 480 -7.84 90.94 -3.62
CA LEU A 480 -7.37 92.22 -4.15
C LEU A 480 -8.32 92.75 -5.24
N GLN A 481 -8.90 91.88 -6.06
CA GLN A 481 -9.88 92.25 -7.07
C GLN A 481 -11.20 92.70 -6.44
N LEU A 482 -11.71 91.99 -5.42
CA LEU A 482 -12.87 92.42 -4.63
C LEU A 482 -12.61 93.75 -3.90
N LYS A 483 -11.40 93.95 -3.35
CA LYS A 483 -11.01 95.25 -2.79
C LYS A 483 -10.95 96.33 -3.85
N ALA A 484 -10.41 96.05 -5.03
CA ALA A 484 -10.36 97.01 -6.12
C ALA A 484 -11.77 97.38 -6.62
N GLU A 485 -12.69 96.43 -6.71
CA GLU A 485 -14.10 96.68 -7.04
C GLU A 485 -14.81 97.49 -5.95
N TYR A 486 -14.56 97.18 -4.67
CA TYR A 486 -15.05 97.97 -3.54
C TYR A 486 -14.53 99.43 -3.59
N TYR A 487 -13.24 99.64 -3.85
CA TYR A 487 -12.66 100.98 -4.00
C TYR A 487 -13.08 101.70 -5.27
N LYS A 488 -13.59 101.00 -6.28
CA LYS A 488 -14.16 101.59 -7.50
C LYS A 488 -15.64 101.96 -7.35
N ALA A 489 -16.30 101.41 -6.33
CA ALA A 489 -17.69 101.69 -5.96
C ALA A 489 -17.83 102.75 -4.84
N LEU A 490 -16.72 103.11 -4.19
CA LEU A 490 -16.53 104.33 -3.39
C LEU A 490 -16.12 105.49 -4.31
#